data_AF-A0AAN0JPH1-F1
#
_entry.id   AF-A0AAN0JPH1-F1
#
_cell.length_a   1.000
_cell.length_b   1.000
_cell.length_c   1.000
_cell.angle_alpha   90.00
_cell.angle_beta   90.00
_cell.angle_gamma   90.00
#
_symmetry.space_group_name_H-M   'P 1'
#
loop_
_entity.id
_entity.type
_entity.pdbx_description
1 polymer ?
#
loop_
_entity_poly.entity_id
_entity_poly.type
_entity_poly.pdbx_seq_one_letter_code
_entity_poly.pdbx_strand_id
1 'polypeptide(L)'
;MCSVLATAPLSQGCAKIKSLILMLLYNISINQKGLTLLRSEPDLLKILMWLAKEDVCSTVSLYCLQLVQSLILEPLTPALMQQVMESVTPELLQEFASSKSEEFKQVACELMVDIQRL
;
A
#
# COMPACT_ATOMS: atom_id res chain seq x y z
N MET A 1 4.84 -5.78 -13.41
CA MET A 1 4.61 -6.75 -12.31
C MET A 1 3.40 -6.36 -11.47
N CYS A 2 3.22 -5.06 -11.18
CA CYS A 2 2.12 -4.52 -10.40
C CYS A 2 0.73 -4.70 -11.06
N SER A 3 0.66 -4.76 -12.39
CA SER A 3 -0.59 -5.03 -13.14
C SER A 3 -1.25 -6.37 -12.80
N VAL A 4 -0.48 -7.35 -12.33
CA VAL A 4 -1.02 -8.63 -11.85
C VAL A 4 -1.85 -8.43 -10.59
N LEU A 5 -1.45 -7.54 -9.68
CA LEU A 5 -2.21 -7.22 -8.47
C LEU A 5 -3.54 -6.54 -8.80
N ALA A 6 -3.57 -5.70 -9.84
CA ALA A 6 -4.78 -5.01 -10.30
C ALA A 6 -5.79 -5.94 -10.98
N THR A 7 -5.33 -7.02 -11.60
CA THR A 7 -6.18 -7.92 -12.41
C THR A 7 -6.51 -9.24 -11.73
N ALA A 8 -5.76 -9.60 -10.69
CA ALA A 8 -6.00 -10.83 -9.94
C ALA A 8 -7.33 -10.77 -9.16
N PRO A 9 -8.15 -11.83 -9.20
CA PRO A 9 -9.44 -11.87 -8.50
C PRO A 9 -9.35 -11.48 -7.02
N LEU A 10 -10.30 -10.67 -6.54
CA LEU A 10 -10.51 -10.33 -5.13
C LEU A 10 -11.13 -11.51 -4.38
N SER A 11 -10.48 -12.67 -4.44
CA SER A 11 -10.96 -13.92 -3.85
C SER A 11 -9.86 -14.59 -3.05
N GLN A 12 -10.27 -15.43 -2.09
CA GLN A 12 -9.35 -16.19 -1.25
C GLN A 12 -8.42 -17.12 -2.06
N GLY A 13 -8.84 -17.57 -3.24
CA GLY A 13 -8.04 -18.46 -4.09
C GLY A 13 -6.72 -17.86 -4.55
N CYS A 14 -6.64 -16.53 -4.69
CA CYS A 14 -5.42 -15.82 -5.11
C CYS A 14 -4.68 -15.13 -3.95
N ALA A 15 -5.17 -15.25 -2.71
CA ALA A 15 -4.59 -14.53 -1.57
C ALA A 15 -3.11 -14.86 -1.37
N LYS A 16 -2.74 -16.14 -1.41
CA LYS A 16 -1.34 -16.58 -1.21
C LYS A 16 -0.38 -15.97 -2.23
N ILE A 17 -0.75 -15.97 -3.52
CA ILE A 17 0.13 -15.42 -4.56
C ILE A 17 0.23 -13.90 -4.45
N LYS A 18 -0.87 -13.20 -4.15
CA LYS A 18 -0.87 -11.76 -3.87
C LYS A 18 0.04 -11.42 -2.69
N SER A 19 -0.08 -12.16 -1.59
CA SER A 19 0.76 -11.98 -0.40
C SER A 19 2.24 -12.17 -0.72
N LEU A 20 2.61 -13.21 -1.48
CA LEU A 20 3.99 -13.42 -1.90
C LEU A 20 4.53 -12.28 -2.77
N ILE A 21 3.72 -11.77 -3.71
CA ILE A 21 4.09 -10.62 -4.54
C ILE A 21 4.28 -9.39 -3.65
N LEU A 22 3.36 -9.09 -2.74
CA LEU A 22 3.46 -7.92 -1.85
C LEU A 22 4.68 -7.99 -0.93
N MET A 23 4.97 -9.16 -0.36
CA MET A 23 6.19 -9.37 0.44
C MET A 23 7.46 -9.20 -0.39
N LEU A 24 7.48 -9.67 -1.64
CA LEU A 24 8.59 -9.45 -2.55
C LEU A 24 8.78 -7.95 -2.83
N LEU A 25 7.70 -7.22 -3.12
CA LEU A 25 7.76 -5.77 -3.36
C LEU A 25 8.22 -5.01 -2.11
N TYR A 26 7.77 -5.41 -0.93
CA TYR A 26 8.25 -4.86 0.34
C TYR A 26 9.76 -5.10 0.52
N ASN A 27 10.25 -6.31 0.23
CA ASN A 27 11.69 -6.56 0.30
C ASN A 27 12.50 -5.72 -0.70
N ILE A 28 11.92 -5.42 -1.87
CA ILE A 28 12.52 -4.52 -2.86
C ILE A 28 12.56 -3.08 -2.34
N SER A 29 11.51 -2.62 -1.63
CA SER A 29 11.42 -1.24 -1.12
C SER A 29 12.39 -0.94 0.02
N ILE A 30 12.97 -1.95 0.69
CA ILE A 30 13.95 -1.78 1.77
C ILE A 30 15.24 -1.08 1.31
N ASN A 31 15.63 -1.18 0.03
CA ASN A 31 16.83 -0.53 -0.48
C ASN A 31 16.49 0.63 -1.44
N GLN A 32 17.36 1.65 -1.48
CA GLN A 32 17.08 2.88 -2.22
C GLN A 32 16.85 2.70 -3.73
N LYS A 33 17.53 1.75 -4.37
CA LYS A 33 17.36 1.49 -5.81
C LYS A 33 16.00 0.86 -6.09
N GLY A 34 15.62 -0.15 -5.29
CA GLY A 34 14.32 -0.80 -5.39
C GLY A 34 13.18 0.15 -5.03
N LEU A 35 13.35 0.96 -3.98
CA LEU A 35 12.40 2.01 -3.63
C LEU A 35 12.19 3.01 -4.77
N THR A 36 13.27 3.51 -5.38
CA THR A 36 13.19 4.43 -6.52
C THR A 36 12.46 3.78 -7.70
N LEU A 37 12.76 2.52 -8.00
CA LEU A 37 12.07 1.76 -9.04
C LEU A 37 10.57 1.67 -8.77
N LEU A 38 10.17 1.24 -7.57
CA LEU A 38 8.76 1.09 -7.21
C LEU A 38 8.01 2.43 -7.23
N ARG A 39 8.64 3.50 -6.72
CA ARG A 39 8.06 4.86 -6.77
C ARG A 39 7.91 5.40 -8.19
N SER A 40 8.67 4.86 -9.15
CA SER A 40 8.54 5.22 -10.57
C SER A 40 7.45 4.45 -11.31
N GLU A 41 6.94 3.36 -10.73
CA GLU A 41 5.85 2.59 -11.33
C GLU A 41 4.54 3.38 -11.27
N PRO A 42 3.93 3.71 -12.41
CA PRO A 42 2.65 4.39 -12.45
C PRO A 42 1.58 3.56 -11.76
N ASP A 43 0.64 4.24 -11.10
CA ASP A 43 -0.53 3.65 -10.46
C ASP A 43 -0.24 2.65 -9.32
N LEU A 44 1.02 2.34 -8.98
CA LEU A 44 1.32 1.36 -7.92
C LEU A 44 0.63 1.75 -6.61
N LEU A 45 0.77 3.01 -6.20
CA LEU A 45 0.13 3.49 -4.97
C LEU A 45 -1.39 3.34 -5.02
N LYS A 46 -2.01 3.73 -6.13
CA LYS A 46 -3.46 3.58 -6.36
C LYS A 46 -3.91 2.12 -6.29
N ILE A 47 -3.17 1.21 -6.91
CA ILE A 47 -3.44 -0.23 -6.89
C ILE A 47 -3.36 -0.75 -5.46
N LEU A 48 -2.33 -0.35 -4.69
CA LEU A 48 -2.17 -0.78 -3.30
C LEU A 48 -3.30 -0.26 -2.41
N MET A 49 -3.70 1.01 -2.55
CA MET A 49 -4.80 1.58 -1.77
C MET A 49 -6.15 0.93 -2.12
N TRP A 50 -6.41 0.69 -3.40
CA TRP A 50 -7.59 -0.05 -3.85
C TRP A 50 -7.61 -1.47 -3.29
N LEU A 51 -6.49 -2.21 -3.39
CA LEU A 51 -6.41 -3.59 -2.92
C LEU A 51 -6.50 -3.66 -1.39
N ALA A 52 -5.94 -2.69 -0.67
CA ALA A 52 -6.08 -2.58 0.78
C ALA A 52 -7.55 -2.47 1.23
N LYS A 53 -8.36 -1.75 0.44
CA LYS A 53 -9.79 -1.56 0.71
C LYS A 53 -10.64 -2.76 0.30
N GLU A 54 -10.42 -3.29 -0.90
CA GLU A 54 -11.38 -4.18 -1.56
C GLU A 54 -11.05 -5.68 -1.41
N ASP A 55 -9.81 -6.06 -1.07
CA ASP A 55 -9.46 -7.48 -0.98
C ASP A 55 -10.14 -8.17 0.22
N VAL A 56 -10.69 -9.35 -0.03
CA VAL A 56 -11.35 -10.17 0.99
C VAL A 56 -10.37 -10.79 2.00
N CYS A 57 -9.08 -10.82 1.68
CA CYS A 57 -8.04 -11.35 2.55
C CYS A 57 -7.36 -10.23 3.34
N SER A 58 -7.58 -10.22 4.66
CA SER A 58 -7.00 -9.23 5.57
C SER A 58 -5.47 -9.16 5.53
N THR A 59 -4.78 -10.29 5.30
CA THR A 59 -3.31 -10.32 5.16
C THR A 59 -2.85 -9.58 3.90
N VAL A 60 -3.57 -9.72 2.78
CA VAL A 60 -3.27 -8.97 1.55
C VAL A 60 -3.45 -7.49 1.81
N SER A 61 -4.56 -7.09 2.45
CA SER A 61 -4.81 -5.69 2.80
C SER A 61 -3.71 -5.12 3.69
N LEU A 62 -3.30 -5.84 4.73
CA LEU A 62 -2.23 -5.43 5.65
C LEU A 62 -0.90 -5.22 4.91
N TYR A 63 -0.51 -6.17 4.06
CA TYR A 63 0.73 -6.06 3.30
C TYR A 63 0.71 -4.90 2.31
N CYS A 64 -0.46 -4.55 1.76
CA CYS A 64 -0.61 -3.34 0.97
C CYS A 64 -0.27 -2.10 1.79
N LEU A 65 -0.86 -1.93 2.98
CA LEU A 65 -0.59 -0.76 3.82
C LEU A 65 0.87 -0.67 4.26
N GLN A 66 1.48 -1.78 4.65
CA GLN A 66 2.90 -1.81 5.03
C GLN A 66 3.81 -1.41 3.86
N LEU A 67 3.49 -1.86 2.65
CA LEU A 67 4.22 -1.44 1.45
C LEU A 67 4.00 0.05 1.17
N VAL A 68 2.77 0.56 1.27
CA VAL A 68 2.48 1.99 1.11
C VAL A 68 3.30 2.83 2.10
N GLN A 69 3.34 2.45 3.37
CA GLN A 69 4.14 3.13 4.39
C GLN A 69 5.62 3.15 4.00
N SER A 70 6.19 2.00 3.58
CA SER A 70 7.57 1.94 3.09
C SER A 70 7.81 2.84 1.88
N LEU A 71 6.83 2.95 0.97
CA LEU A 71 6.93 3.82 -0.20
C LEU A 71 6.91 5.31 0.16
N ILE A 72 6.38 5.73 1.31
CA ILE A 72 6.23 7.15 1.63
C ILE A 72 7.14 7.66 2.76
N LEU A 73 7.81 6.78 3.50
CA LEU A 73 8.59 7.15 4.69
C LEU A 73 9.88 7.94 4.36
N GLU A 74 10.44 7.72 3.18
CA GLU A 74 11.59 8.49 2.67
C GLU A 74 11.13 9.75 1.93
N PRO A 75 11.96 10.81 1.80
CA PRO A 75 11.58 12.04 1.12
C PRO A 75 10.93 11.80 -0.25
N LEU A 76 9.77 12.42 -0.47
CA LEU A 76 8.95 12.19 -1.66
C LEU A 76 9.47 12.99 -2.85
N THR A 77 9.38 12.39 -4.03
CA THR A 77 9.46 13.14 -5.27
C THR A 77 8.14 13.89 -5.50
N PRO A 78 8.13 15.01 -6.24
CA PRO A 78 6.88 15.73 -6.55
C PRO A 78 5.81 14.84 -7.21
N ALA A 79 6.24 13.92 -8.09
CA ALA A 79 5.34 12.98 -8.75
C ALA A 79 4.70 12.00 -7.75
N LEU A 80 5.48 11.49 -6.78
CA LEU A 80 4.95 10.60 -5.75
C LEU A 80 4.03 11.34 -4.78
N MET A 81 4.38 12.58 -4.41
CA MET A 81 3.52 13.43 -3.57
C MET A 81 2.15 13.64 -4.22
N GLN A 82 2.12 13.90 -5.54
CA GLN A 82 0.87 13.98 -6.28
C GLN A 82 0.07 12.68 -6.21
N GLN A 83 0.72 11.52 -6.45
CA GLN A 83 0.03 10.23 -6.33
C GLN A 83 -0.53 9.98 -4.92
N VAL A 84 0.20 10.37 -3.87
CA VAL A 84 -0.25 10.25 -2.47
C VAL A 84 -1.50 11.09 -2.25
N MET A 85 -1.50 12.36 -2.67
CA MET A 85 -2.67 13.23 -2.53
C MET A 85 -3.89 12.72 -3.32
N GLU A 86 -3.68 12.07 -4.47
CA GLU A 86 -4.75 11.53 -5.29
C GLU A 86 -5.29 10.18 -4.78
N SER A 87 -4.44 9.34 -4.20
CA SER A 87 -4.77 7.95 -3.84
C SER A 87 -5.05 7.75 -2.36
N VAL A 88 -4.57 8.63 -1.49
CA VAL A 88 -4.63 8.48 -0.04
C VAL A 88 -5.44 9.63 0.57
N THR A 89 -6.76 9.47 0.56
CA THR A 89 -7.69 10.45 1.12
C THR A 89 -7.85 10.28 2.64
N PRO A 90 -8.08 11.36 3.41
CA PRO A 90 -8.35 11.27 4.85
C PRO A 90 -9.51 10.34 5.21
N GLU A 91 -10.57 10.32 4.40
CA GLU A 91 -11.77 9.50 4.63
C GLU A 91 -11.43 8.00 4.54
N LEU A 92 -10.64 7.62 3.53
CA LEU A 92 -10.15 6.25 3.36
C LEU A 92 -9.27 5.80 4.53
N LEU A 93 -8.38 6.67 5.01
CA LEU A 93 -7.53 6.34 6.15
C LEU A 93 -8.34 6.22 7.46
N GLN A 94 -9.36 7.05 7.65
CA GLN A 94 -10.28 6.93 8.79
C GLN A 94 -11.06 5.60 8.72
N GLU A 95 -11.50 5.19 7.54
CA GLU A 95 -12.12 3.88 7.33
C GLU A 95 -11.15 2.75 7.73
N PHE A 96 -9.88 2.82 7.31
CA PHE A 96 -8.86 1.84 7.68
C PHE A 96 -8.55 1.80 9.18
N ALA A 97 -8.49 2.97 9.84
CA ALA A 97 -8.30 3.10 11.28
C ALA A 97 -9.50 2.59 12.10
N SER A 98 -10.64 2.32 11.46
CA SER A 98 -11.82 1.70 12.08
C SER A 98 -11.89 0.17 11.88
N SER A 99 -10.89 -0.42 11.23
CA SER A 99 -10.83 -1.86 10.99
C SER A 99 -10.87 -2.67 12.29
N LYS A 100 -11.49 -3.85 12.23
CA LYS A 100 -11.52 -4.84 13.33
C LYS A 100 -10.16 -5.53 13.54
N SER A 101 -9.27 -5.47 12.55
CA SER A 101 -7.91 -6.02 12.67
C SER A 101 -7.02 -4.98 13.36
N GLU A 102 -6.56 -5.30 14.57
CA GLU A 102 -5.71 -4.39 15.35
C GLU A 102 -4.39 -4.08 14.64
N GLU A 103 -3.76 -5.07 14.00
CA GLU A 103 -2.53 -4.87 13.23
C GLU A 103 -2.74 -3.92 12.05
N PHE A 104 -3.82 -4.12 11.27
CA PHE A 104 -4.14 -3.26 10.14
C PHE A 104 -4.48 -1.84 10.59
N LYS A 105 -5.27 -1.71 11.65
CA LYS A 105 -5.63 -0.44 12.25
C LYS A 105 -4.40 0.31 12.75
N GLN A 106 -3.46 -0.38 13.40
CA GLN A 106 -2.22 0.21 13.87
C GLN A 106 -1.43 0.81 12.70
N VAL A 107 -1.19 0.04 11.63
CA VAL A 107 -0.47 0.52 10.44
C VAL A 107 -1.21 1.68 9.77
N ALA A 108 -2.55 1.64 9.71
CA ALA A 108 -3.35 2.74 9.16
C ALA A 108 -3.19 4.04 9.98
N CYS A 109 -3.22 3.95 11.32
CA CYS A 109 -3.00 5.09 12.19
C CYS A 109 -1.58 5.66 12.06
N GLU A 110 -0.56 4.80 11.98
CA GLU A 110 0.82 5.22 11.74
C GLU A 110 0.95 5.93 10.39
N LEU A 111 0.34 5.38 9.34
CA LEU A 111 0.31 5.96 8.00
C LEU A 111 -0.37 7.34 7.97
N MET A 112 -1.46 7.54 8.72
CA MET A 112 -2.10 8.86 8.87
C MET A 112 -1.14 9.89 9.45
N VAL A 113 -0.38 9.51 10.47
CA VAL A 113 0.61 10.39 11.10
C VAL A 113 1.76 10.69 10.15
N ASP A 114 2.22 9.69 9.40
CA ASP A 114 3.29 9.86 8.42
C ASP A 114 2.87 10.84 7.32
N ILE A 115 1.64 10.73 6.82
CA ILE A 115 1.12 11.64 5.77
C ILE A 115 0.96 13.08 6.27
N GLN A 116 0.60 13.28 7.54
CA GLN A 116 0.53 14.62 8.13
C GLN A 116 1.90 15.31 8.27
N ARG A 117 2.99 14.55 8.17
CA ARG A 117 4.38 15.05 8.27
C ARG A 117 5.04 15.30 6.92
N LEU A 118 4.40 14.88 5.82
CA LEU A 118 4.86 15.11 4.44
C LEU A 118 4.70 16.58 4.04
#